data_AF-A0A1J5JVE7-F1
#
_entry.id   AF-A0A1J5JVE7-F1
#
_cell.length_a   1.000
_cell.length_b   1.000
_cell.length_c   1.000
_cell.angle_alpha   90.00
_cell.angle_beta   90.00
_cell.angle_gamma   90.00
#
_symmetry.space_group_name_H-M   'P 1'
#
loop_
_entity.id
_entity.type
_entity.pdbx_description
1 polymer ?
#
loop_
_entity_poly.entity_id
_entity_poly.type
_entity_poly.pdbx_seq_one_letter_code
_entity_poly.pdbx_strand_id
1 'polypeptide(L)'
;MPQKRSDIESIIQKFVEALKQQGLKVDKIILFGSQARGDAREDSDIDLLVVSPDFAKMPFYRRFEVLGTAIARVREPIEPLACTPEEVQLEKLSKASFLYDVLARQKTVEYRL
;
A
#
# COMPACT_ATOMS: atom_id res chain seq x y z
N MET A 1 -5.64 1.64 -22.42
CA MET A 1 -5.74 3.04 -21.92
C MET A 1 -5.29 3.08 -20.47
N PRO A 2 -4.87 4.23 -19.88
CA PRO A 2 -4.56 4.29 -18.44
C PRO A 2 -5.72 3.75 -17.61
N GLN A 3 -5.40 3.03 -16.53
CA GLN A 3 -6.41 2.35 -15.70
C GLN A 3 -7.33 3.39 -15.05
N LYS A 4 -8.65 3.16 -15.10
CA LYS A 4 -9.60 4.12 -14.53
C LYS A 4 -9.52 4.08 -13.00
N ARG A 5 -9.78 5.21 -12.35
CA ARG A 5 -9.82 5.28 -10.87
C ARG A 5 -10.75 4.23 -10.24
N SER A 6 -11.93 4.01 -10.84
CA SER A 6 -12.88 2.97 -10.40
C SER A 6 -12.26 1.57 -10.39
N ASP A 7 -11.37 1.29 -11.34
CA ASP A 7 -10.76 -0.02 -11.51
C ASP A 7 -9.68 -0.22 -10.44
N ILE A 8 -8.86 0.82 -10.19
CA ILE A 8 -7.84 0.82 -9.13
C ILE A 8 -8.49 0.66 -7.75
N GLU A 9 -9.56 1.39 -7.46
CA GLU A 9 -10.30 1.26 -6.20
C GLU A 9 -10.82 -0.17 -5.98
N SER A 10 -11.38 -0.78 -7.03
CA SER A 10 -11.82 -2.18 -7.00
C SER A 10 -10.66 -3.16 -6.76
N ILE A 11 -9.48 -2.93 -7.37
CA ILE A 11 -8.28 -3.74 -7.13
C ILE A 11 -7.81 -3.60 -5.69
N ILE A 12 -7.74 -2.38 -5.15
CA ILE A 12 -7.36 -2.11 -3.77
C ILE A 12 -8.33 -2.81 -2.81
N GLN A 13 -9.64 -2.74 -3.05
CA GLN A 13 -10.63 -3.43 -2.23
C GLN A 13 -10.42 -4.95 -2.22
N LYS A 14 -10.21 -5.59 -3.38
CA LYS A 14 -9.91 -7.02 -3.47
C LYS A 14 -8.63 -7.38 -2.70
N PHE A 15 -7.61 -6.53 -2.78
CA PHE A 15 -6.34 -6.71 -2.06
C PHE A 15 -6.51 -6.59 -0.55
N VAL A 16 -7.25 -5.60 -0.08
CA VAL A 16 -7.60 -5.44 1.34
C VAL A 16 -8.36 -6.66 1.86
N GLU A 17 -9.35 -7.15 1.12
CA GLU A 17 -10.10 -8.34 1.51
C GLU A 17 -9.20 -9.59 1.55
N ALA A 18 -8.27 -9.74 0.60
CA ALA A 18 -7.29 -10.82 0.63
C ALA A 18 -6.34 -10.73 1.85
N LEU A 19 -6.00 -9.54 2.32
CA LEU A 19 -5.24 -9.33 3.55
C LEU A 19 -6.08 -9.64 4.80
N LYS A 20 -7.33 -9.16 4.86
CA LYS A 20 -8.26 -9.42 5.98
C LYS A 20 -8.54 -10.92 6.14
N GLN A 21 -8.66 -11.66 5.04
CA GLN A 21 -8.83 -13.11 5.06
C GLN A 21 -7.64 -13.88 5.64
N GLN A 22 -6.45 -13.26 5.67
CA GLN A 22 -5.28 -13.81 6.36
C GLN A 22 -5.25 -13.44 7.85
N GLY A 23 -6.27 -12.73 8.35
CA GLY A 23 -6.34 -12.24 9.72
C GLY A 23 -5.57 -10.95 9.98
N LEU A 24 -5.11 -10.26 8.92
CA LEU A 24 -4.43 -8.97 9.07
C LEU A 24 -5.46 -7.86 9.29
N LYS A 25 -5.33 -7.10 10.37
CA LYS A 25 -6.08 -5.86 10.56
C LYS A 25 -5.44 -4.75 9.74
N VAL A 26 -6.12 -4.27 8.69
CA VAL A 26 -5.67 -3.13 7.89
C VAL A 26 -6.31 -1.86 8.43
N ASP A 27 -5.50 -0.88 8.87
CA ASP A 27 -5.99 0.41 9.36
C ASP A 27 -6.25 1.37 8.20
N LYS A 28 -5.34 1.44 7.23
CA LYS A 28 -5.50 2.22 5.99
C LYS A 28 -4.57 1.74 4.88
N ILE A 29 -4.92 2.12 3.65
CA ILE A 29 -4.09 1.97 2.46
C ILE A 29 -3.75 3.37 1.95
N ILE A 30 -2.50 3.59 1.56
CA ILE A 30 -2.06 4.83 0.90
C ILE A 30 -1.55 4.46 -0.49
N LEU A 31 -2.27 4.91 -1.52
CA LEU A 31 -1.80 4.84 -2.90
C LEU A 31 -0.83 5.99 -3.15
N PHE A 32 0.34 5.66 -3.71
CA PHE A 32 1.33 6.63 -4.14
C PHE A 32 1.77 6.34 -5.59
N GLY A 33 2.90 6.89 -6.02
CA GLY A 33 3.44 6.57 -7.33
C GLY A 33 2.64 7.16 -8.49
N SER A 34 2.81 6.56 -9.67
CA SER A 34 2.26 7.09 -10.93
C SER A 34 0.72 7.11 -10.94
N GLN A 35 0.12 6.10 -10.31
CA GLN A 35 -1.34 5.98 -10.19
C GLN A 35 -1.94 7.13 -9.35
N ALA A 36 -1.29 7.51 -8.24
CA ALA A 36 -1.72 8.65 -7.44
C ALA A 36 -1.51 10.00 -8.16
N ARG A 37 -0.40 10.14 -8.89
CA ARG A 37 -0.08 11.37 -9.64
C ARG A 37 -1.03 11.58 -10.82
N GLY A 38 -1.48 10.50 -11.47
CA GLY A 38 -2.34 10.52 -12.65
C GLY A 38 -1.56 10.52 -13.97
N ASP A 39 -0.27 10.16 -13.91
CA ASP A 39 0.64 10.01 -15.05
C ASP A 39 0.97 8.54 -15.36
N ALA A 40 0.20 7.61 -14.78
CA ALA A 40 0.34 6.17 -14.99
C ALA A 40 0.09 5.75 -16.45
N ARG A 41 0.86 4.75 -16.88
CA ARG A 41 0.68 4.02 -18.14
C ARG A 41 -0.13 2.75 -17.89
N GLU A 42 -0.46 2.06 -18.98
CA GLU A 42 -1.29 0.83 -18.94
C GLU A 42 -0.61 -0.32 -18.20
N ASP A 43 0.72 -0.32 -18.18
CA ASP A 43 1.60 -1.31 -17.57
C ASP A 43 2.14 -0.88 -16.21
N SER A 44 1.64 0.23 -15.66
CA SER A 44 2.16 0.78 -14.39
C SER A 44 1.64 0.01 -13.19
N ASP A 45 2.55 -0.31 -12.28
CA ASP A 45 2.23 -0.93 -11.00
C ASP A 45 1.35 -0.03 -10.11
N ILE A 46 0.71 -0.67 -9.13
CA ILE A 46 -0.13 -0.05 -8.11
C ILE A 46 0.68 -0.03 -6.81
N ASP A 47 1.37 1.09 -6.59
CA ASP A 47 2.22 1.34 -5.44
C ASP A 47 1.40 1.64 -4.17
N LEU A 48 1.47 0.75 -3.17
CA LEU A 48 0.67 0.88 -1.95
C LEU A 48 1.53 0.88 -0.67
N LEU A 49 1.22 1.77 0.27
CA LEU A 49 1.58 1.56 1.68
C LEU A 49 0.40 0.90 2.37
N VAL A 50 0.62 -0.29 2.91
CA VAL A 50 -0.34 -1.01 3.76
C VAL A 50 -0.03 -0.66 5.20
N VAL A 51 -0.94 0.06 5.86
CA VAL A 51 -0.75 0.44 7.26
C VAL A 51 -1.52 -0.52 8.16
N SER A 52 -0.81 -1.24 9.01
CA SER A 52 -1.40 -2.19 9.96
C SER A 52 -0.62 -2.23 11.28
N PRO A 53 -1.30 -2.22 12.43
CA PRO A 53 -0.64 -2.38 13.73
C PRO A 53 -0.07 -3.79 13.92
N ASP A 54 -0.60 -4.79 13.20
CA ASP A 54 -0.15 -6.18 13.32
C ASP A 54 1.27 -6.37 12.80
N PHE A 55 1.71 -5.53 11.85
CA PHE A 55 3.09 -5.54 11.36
C PHE A 55 4.13 -5.23 12.44
N ALA A 56 3.76 -4.56 13.53
CA ALA A 56 4.65 -4.31 14.67
C ALA A 56 5.03 -5.60 15.42
N LYS A 57 4.18 -6.63 15.32
CA LYS A 57 4.38 -7.94 15.95
C LYS A 57 5.01 -8.96 15.00
N MET A 58 5.33 -8.56 13.77
CA MET A 58 5.84 -9.43 12.72
C MET A 58 7.31 -9.13 12.43
N PRO A 59 8.17 -10.17 12.33
CA PRO A 59 9.49 -9.99 11.75
C PRO A 59 9.35 -9.64 10.26
N PHE A 60 10.38 -8.97 9.71
CA PHE A 60 10.33 -8.39 8.36
C PHE A 60 9.90 -9.38 7.28
N TYR A 61 10.46 -10.60 7.25
CA TYR A 61 10.11 -11.63 6.26
C TYR A 61 8.63 -12.04 6.28
N ARG A 62 7.99 -12.07 7.46
CA ARG A 62 6.56 -12.39 7.58
C ARG A 62 5.68 -11.32 6.96
N ARG A 63 6.11 -10.05 6.98
CA ARG A 63 5.40 -8.97 6.29
C ARG A 63 5.35 -9.26 4.77
N PHE A 64 6.45 -9.70 4.16
CA PHE A 64 6.48 -10.09 2.75
C PHE A 64 5.61 -11.30 2.45
N GLU A 65 5.60 -12.32 3.31
CA GLU A 65 4.75 -13.50 3.11
C GLU A 65 3.26 -13.14 3.08
N VAL A 66 2.81 -12.29 4.01
CA VAL A 66 1.40 -11.84 4.07
C VAL A 66 1.02 -11.02 2.84
N LEU A 67 1.87 -10.05 2.48
CA LEU A 67 1.65 -9.22 1.29
C LEU A 67 1.69 -10.06 0.01
N GLY A 68 2.70 -10.92 -0.15
CA GLY A 68 2.88 -11.80 -1.30
C GLY A 68 1.74 -12.79 -1.49
N THR A 69 1.20 -13.34 -0.41
CA THR A 69 0.03 -14.22 -0.45
C THR A 69 -1.20 -13.46 -0.96
N ALA A 70 -1.40 -12.20 -0.55
CA ALA A 70 -2.49 -11.37 -1.05
C ALA A 70 -2.29 -11.00 -2.54
N ILE A 71 -1.06 -10.64 -2.95
CA ILE A 71 -0.72 -10.37 -4.36
C ILE A 71 -1.05 -11.59 -5.23
N ALA A 72 -0.60 -12.78 -4.83
CA ALA A 72 -0.83 -14.02 -5.56
C ALA A 72 -2.32 -14.38 -5.70
N ARG A 73 -3.16 -13.94 -4.75
CA ARG A 73 -4.60 -14.13 -4.76
C ARG A 73 -5.32 -13.16 -5.69
N VAL A 74 -4.90 -11.89 -5.71
CA VAL A 74 -5.54 -10.84 -6.50
C VAL A 74 -5.09 -10.90 -7.96
N ARG A 75 -3.82 -11.25 -8.22
CA ARG A 75 -3.22 -11.35 -9.56
C ARG A 75 -3.26 -10.06 -10.37
N GLU A 76 -3.04 -8.94 -9.69
CA GLU A 76 -2.93 -7.61 -10.27
C GLU A 76 -1.52 -7.05 -9.96
N PRO A 77 -1.00 -6.07 -10.73
CA PRO A 77 0.35 -5.54 -10.55
C PRO A 77 0.43 -4.60 -9.35
N ILE A 78 0.37 -5.17 -8.14
CA ILE A 78 0.40 -4.42 -6.88
C ILE A 78 1.80 -4.53 -6.28
N GLU A 79 2.39 -3.39 -5.92
CA GLU A 79 3.67 -3.29 -5.21
C GLU A 79 3.46 -2.70 -3.80
N PRO A 80 3.10 -3.54 -2.81
CA PRO A 80 2.81 -3.07 -1.46
C PRO A 80 4.06 -3.02 -0.57
N LEU A 81 4.12 -2.00 0.29
CA LEU A 81 5.04 -1.92 1.42
C LEU A 81 4.27 -2.02 2.73
N ALA A 82 4.76 -2.83 3.66
CA ALA A 82 4.15 -3.01 4.98
C ALA A 82 4.67 -1.96 5.98
N CYS A 83 3.77 -1.13 6.50
CA CYS A 83 4.08 -0.11 7.48
C CYS A 83 3.20 -0.23 8.73
N THR A 84 3.77 0.03 9.90
CA THR A 84 2.97 0.24 11.11
C THR A 84 2.41 1.67 11.16
N PRO A 85 1.36 1.93 11.97
CA PRO A 85 0.89 3.30 12.20
C PRO A 85 1.98 4.24 12.73
N GLU A 86 2.97 3.71 13.45
CA GLU A 86 4.10 4.46 13.96
C GLU A 86 5.16 4.76 12.88
N GLU A 87 5.42 3.79 11.99
CA GLU A 87 6.40 3.94 10.89
C GLU A 87 5.97 5.01 9.86
N VAL A 88 4.69 5.39 9.81
CA VAL A 88 4.17 6.44 8.91
C VAL A 88 3.99 7.81 9.58
N GLN A 89 4.42 7.98 10.83
CA GLN A 89 4.38 9.27 11.52
C GLN A 89 5.49 10.19 10.99
N LEU A 90 5.10 11.28 10.32
CA LEU A 90 6.03 12.20 9.64
C LEU A 90 7.10 12.77 10.59
N GLU A 91 6.72 13.06 11.83
CA GLU A 91 7.58 13.60 12.87
C GLU A 91 8.68 12.62 13.33
N LYS A 92 8.49 11.31 13.08
CA LYS A 92 9.47 10.26 13.40
C LYS A 92 10.37 9.90 12.22
N LEU A 93 10.05 10.38 11.02
CA LEU A 93 10.75 10.03 9.80
C LEU A 93 11.93 10.96 9.54
N SER A 94 13.06 10.38 9.11
CA SER A 94 14.15 11.16 8.53
C SER A 94 13.70 11.79 7.22
N LYS A 95 14.03 13.06 6.99
CA LYS A 95 13.77 13.79 5.73
C LYS A 95 14.46 13.18 4.50
N ALA A 96 15.43 12.27 4.72
CA ALA A 96 16.12 11.52 3.68
C ALA A 96 15.50 10.12 3.45
N SER A 97 14.51 9.71 4.23
CA SER A 97 13.85 8.41 4.07
C SER A 97 12.86 8.40 2.91
N PHE A 98 12.69 7.22 2.30
CA PHE A 98 11.69 7.01 1.25
C PHE A 98 10.27 7.31 1.75
N LEU A 99 9.91 6.87 2.96
CA LEU A 99 8.59 7.13 3.53
C LEU A 99 8.32 8.62 3.71
N TYR A 100 9.31 9.41 4.14
CA TYR A 100 9.14 10.86 4.23
C TYR A 100 8.89 11.47 2.86
N ASP A 101 9.64 11.05 1.84
CA ASP A 101 9.46 11.53 0.47
C ASP A 101 8.03 11.25 -0.03
N VAL A 102 7.56 10.01 0.11
CA VAL A 102 6.21 9.59 -0.27
C VAL A 102 5.13 10.37 0.50
N LEU A 103 5.23 10.43 1.83
CA LEU A 103 4.16 10.95 2.69
C LEU A 103 4.13 12.49 2.75
N ALA A 104 5.25 13.17 2.55
CA ALA A 104 5.34 14.63 2.71
C ALA A 104 5.53 15.39 1.39
N ARG A 105 6.08 14.77 0.34
CA ARG A 105 6.44 15.48 -0.91
C ARG A 105 5.69 14.99 -2.14
N GLN A 106 5.22 13.75 -2.13
CA GLN A 106 4.47 13.19 -3.26
C GLN A 106 2.96 13.33 -3.06
N LYS A 107 2.24 13.27 -4.18
CA LYS A 107 0.78 13.16 -4.16
C LYS A 107 0.39 11.74 -3.76
N THR A 108 -0.51 11.63 -2.79
CA THR A 108 -1.03 10.35 -2.28
C THR A 108 -2.56 10.36 -2.24
N VAL A 109 -3.15 9.18 -2.22
CA VAL A 109 -4.60 8.98 -1.98
C VAL A 109 -4.75 7.99 -0.83
N GLU A 110 -5.44 8.41 0.24
CA GLU A 110 -5.67 7.60 1.43
C GLU A 110 -7.05 6.92 1.37
N TYR A 111 -7.09 5.62 1.65
CA TYR A 111 -8.29 4.82 1.80
C TYR A 111 -8.37 4.30 3.25
N ARG A 112 -9.41 4.70 3.99
CA ARG A 112 -9.69 4.23 5.36
C ARG A 112 -10.65 3.04 5.31
N LEU A 113 -10.43 2.04 6.15
CA LEU A 113 -11.01 0.69 6.03
C LEU A 113 -11.65 0.16 7.31
#